data_AF-A0A0Q9SGN3-F1
#
_entry.id   AF-A0A0Q9SGN3-F1
#
_cell.length_a   1.000
_cell.length_b   1.000
_cell.length_c   1.000
_cell.angle_alpha   90.00
_cell.angle_beta   90.00
_cell.angle_gamma   90.00
#
_symmetry.space_group_name_H-M   'P 1'
#
loop_
_entity.id
_entity.type
_entity.pdbx_description
1 polymer ?
#
loop_
_entity_poly.entity_id
_entity_poly.type
_entity_poly.pdbx_seq_one_letter_code
_entity_poly.pdbx_strand_id
1 'polypeptide(L)' 'MATHECPRCGSPKATSVMLPPAKGSHDARPHPAFRCMVCDTQWADDEQWARLHEGHPTEQDS' A
#
# COMPACT_ATOMS: atom_id res chain seq x y z
N MET A 1 -1.05 -10.41 13.06
CA MET A 1 -0.44 -9.36 12.22
C MET A 1 -0.83 -9.69 10.79
N ALA A 2 -1.62 -8.87 10.10
CA ALA A 2 -1.97 -9.13 8.71
C ALA A 2 -0.71 -8.96 7.85
N THR A 3 -0.25 -10.04 7.22
CA THR A 3 0.85 -10.00 6.24
C THR A 3 0.26 -9.70 4.88
N HIS A 4 0.67 -8.59 4.27
CA HIS A 4 0.25 -8.23 2.92
C HIS A 4 1.31 -8.69 1.92
N GLU A 5 0.88 -9.25 0.79
CA GLU A 5 1.77 -9.64 -0.29
C GLU A 5 2.09 -8.45 -1.19
N CYS A 6 3.34 -8.31 -1.60
CA CYS A 6 3.76 -7.24 -2.48
C CYS A 6 3.40 -7.56 -3.95
N PRO A 7 2.61 -6.76 -4.66
CA PRO A 7 2.25 -6.97 -6.05
C PRO A 7 3.43 -6.72 -7.00
N ARG A 8 4.48 -6.04 -6.53
CA ARG A 8 5.68 -5.77 -7.33
C ARG A 8 6.68 -6.92 -7.33
N CYS A 9 6.88 -7.59 -6.19
CA CYS A 9 7.89 -8.65 -6.05
C CYS A 9 7.34 -9.99 -5.53
N GLY A 10 6.05 -10.07 -5.23
CA GLY A 10 5.40 -11.26 -4.66
C GLY A 10 5.72 -11.55 -3.19
N SER A 11 6.48 -10.68 -2.49
CA SER A 11 6.88 -11.00 -1.12
C SER A 11 5.77 -10.74 -0.10
N PRO A 12 5.51 -11.67 0.85
CA PRO A 12 4.51 -11.50 1.92
C PRO A 12 4.97 -10.56 3.05
N LYS A 13 6.02 -9.76 2.83
CA LYS A 13 6.60 -8.83 3.81
C LYS A 13 6.19 -7.37 3.55
N ALA A 14 5.01 -7.13 2.98
CA ALA A 14 4.44 -5.78 2.95
C ALA A 14 3.67 -5.51 4.25
N THR A 15 3.85 -4.30 4.79
CA THR A 15 3.23 -3.86 6.04
C THR A 15 2.82 -2.40 5.94
N SER A 16 1.89 -1.97 6.79
CA SER A 16 1.50 -0.59 6.90
C SER A 16 2.52 0.19 7.73
N VAL A 17 2.91 1.36 7.25
CA VAL A 17 3.84 2.29 7.89
C VAL A 17 3.22 3.68 7.90
N MET A 18 3.53 4.47 8.91
CA MET A 18 3.15 5.89 8.93
C MET A 18 4.23 6.70 8.22
N LEU A 19 3.88 7.34 7.12
CA LEU A 19 4.81 8.23 6.42
C LEU A 19 4.78 9.62 7.04
N PRO A 20 5.96 10.25 7.18
CA PRO A 20 5.97 11.66 7.50
C PRO A 20 5.36 12.44 6.33
N PRO A 21 4.80 13.62 6.61
CA PRO A 21 4.31 14.49 5.56
C PRO A 21 5.40 14.80 4.53
N ALA A 22 4.98 14.88 3.27
CA ALA A 22 5.87 15.21 2.17
C ALA A 22 6.60 16.52 2.45
N LYS A 23 7.92 16.53 2.25
CA LYS A 23 8.74 17.73 2.42
C LYS A 23 8.19 18.85 1.54
N GLY A 24 7.73 19.94 2.16
CA GLY A 24 7.11 21.08 1.48
C GLY A 24 5.61 21.21 1.69
N SER A 25 4.95 20.19 2.26
CA SER A 25 3.55 20.29 2.68
C SER A 25 3.48 20.61 4.17
N HIS A 26 3.33 21.90 4.50
CA HIS A 26 3.28 22.39 5.89
C HIS A 26 2.00 21.95 6.62
N ASP A 27 0.95 21.59 5.87
CA ASP A 27 -0.36 21.16 6.36
C ASP A 27 -0.59 19.64 6.25
N ALA A 28 0.32 18.90 5.59
CA ALA A 28 0.17 17.46 5.53
C ALA A 28 0.41 16.85 6.92
N ARG A 29 -0.53 16.01 7.34
CA ARG A 29 -0.37 15.17 8.53
C ARG A 29 0.30 13.85 8.12
N PRO A 30 1.02 13.19 9.04
CA PRO A 30 1.45 11.82 8.82
C PRO A 30 0.26 10.97 8.42
N HIS A 31 0.41 10.16 7.38
CA HIS A 31 -0.66 9.31 6.86
C HIS A 31 -0.19 7.85 6.77
N PRO A 32 -1.10 6.88 6.90
CA PRO A 32 -0.77 5.48 6.69
C PRO A 32 -0.43 5.25 5.21
N ALA A 33 0.50 4.33 4.99
CA ALA A 33 0.97 3.90 3.69
C ALA A 33 1.37 2.43 3.74
N PHE A 34 1.42 1.75 2.60
CA PHE A 34 1.98 0.41 2.52
C PHE A 34 3.43 0.46 2.06
N ARG A 35 4.29 -0.33 2.70
CA ARG A 35 5.69 -0.50 2.28
C ARG A 35 6.08 -1.97 2.26
N CYS A 36 6.70 -2.40 1.17
CA CYS A 36 7.33 -3.71 1.07
C CYS A 36 8.73 -3.68 1.69
N MET A 37 9.02 -4.54 2.66
CA MET A 37 10.33 -4.63 3.30
C MET A 37 11.40 -5.38 2.47
N VAL A 38 11.05 -5.85 1.26
CA VAL A 38 11.97 -6.60 0.38
C VAL A 38 12.42 -5.77 -0.81
N CYS A 39 11.47 -5.16 -1.54
CA CYS A 39 11.78 -4.34 -2.71
C CYS A 39 11.70 -2.83 -2.43
N ASP A 40 11.45 -2.44 -1.17
CA ASP A 40 11.28 -1.05 -0.73
C ASP A 40 10.24 -0.23 -1.51
N THR A 41 9.33 -0.90 -2.21
CA THR A 41 8.23 -0.22 -2.89
C THR A 41 7.22 0.27 -1.86
N GLN A 42 6.71 1.48 -2.11
CA GLN A 42 5.79 2.21 -1.24
C GLN A 42 4.56 2.65 -2.02
N TRP A 43 3.40 2.60 -1.38
CA TRP A 43 2.11 3.05 -1.88
C TRP A 43 1.55 4.09 -0.92
N ALA A 44 1.10 5.22 -1.45
CA ALA A 44 0.81 6.41 -0.65
C ALA A 44 -0.44 6.27 0.22
N ASP A 45 -1.39 5.42 -0.19
CA ASP A 45 -2.66 5.20 0.48
C ASP A 45 -3.20 3.78 0.25
N ASP A 46 -4.20 3.43 1.06
CA ASP A 46 -4.92 2.15 1.00
C ASP A 46 -5.67 1.97 -0.33
N GLU A 47 -6.09 3.04 -1.01
CA GLU A 47 -6.84 2.96 -2.26
C GLU A 47 -5.94 2.53 -3.42
N GLN A 48 -4.75 3.13 -3.53
CA GLN A 48 -3.72 2.73 -4.47
C GLN A 48 -3.27 1.30 -4.20
N TRP A 49 -3.24 0.89 -2.93
CA TRP A 49 -2.94 -0.46 -2.55
C TRP A 49 -4.03 -1.45 -2.95
N ALA A 50 -5.29 -1.15 -2.59
CA ALA A 50 -6.46 -1.93 -2.93
C ALA A 50 -6.56 -2.12 -4.44
N ARG A 51 -6.43 -1.06 -5.25
CA ARG A 51 -6.46 -1.15 -6.72
C ARG A 51 -5.43 -2.12 -7.32
N LEU A 52 -4.27 -2.27 -6.70
CA LEU A 52 -3.24 -3.21 -7.16
C LEU A 52 -3.54 -4.67 -6.77
N HIS A 53 -4.35 -4.87 -5.72
CA HIS A 53 -4.80 -6.19 -5.27
C HIS A 53 -6.19 -6.58 -5.80
N GLU A 54 -7.03 -5.60 -6.12
CA GLU A 54 -8.35 -5.73 -6.75
C GLU A 54 -8.25 -6.05 -8.25
N GLY A 55 -7.06 -6.47 -8.72
CA GLY A 55 -6.90 -7.17 -10.01
C GLY A 55 -7.60 -8.54 -10.06
N HIS A 56 -8.34 -8.95 -9.02
CA HIS A 56 -9.45 -9.86 -9.14
C HIS A 56 -10.74 -9.05 -9.20
N PRO A 57 -11.34 -8.80 -10.39
CA PRO A 57 -12.77 -8.59 -10.42
C PRO A 57 -13.39 -9.79 -9.73
N THR A 58 -14.00 -9.58 -8.57
CA THR A 58 -15.15 -10.39 -8.20
C THR A 58 -16.07 -10.33 -9.39
N GLU A 59 -16.19 -11.47 -10.09
CA GLU A 59 -17.27 -11.72 -11.02
C GLU A 59 -18.56 -11.26 -10.34
N GLN A 60 -19.06 -10.10 -10.77
CA GLN A 60 -20.44 -9.72 -10.50
C GLN A 60 -21.28 -10.60 -11.42
N ASP A 61 -21.72 -11.72 -10.84
CA ASP A 61 -22.84 -12.52 -11.30
C ASP A 61 -24.04 -11.60 -11.64
N SER A 62 -24.46 -11.61 -12.91
CA SER A 62 -25.79 -11.18 -13.37
C SER A 62 -26.07 -11.77 -14.75
#